data_AF-A0A5C9BSI1-F1
#
_entry.id   AF-A0A5C9BSI1-F1
#
_cell.length_a   1.000
_cell.length_b   1.000
_cell.length_c   1.000
_cell.angle_alpha   90.00
_cell.angle_beta   90.00
_cell.angle_gamma   90.00
#
_symmetry.space_group_name_H-M   'P 1'
#
loop_
_entity.id
_entity.type
_entity.pdbx_description
1 polymer ?
#
loop_
_entity_poly.entity_id
_entity_poly.type
_entity_poly.pdbx_seq_one_letter_code
_entity_poly.pdbx_strand_id
1 'polypeptide(L)' 'MGAAADVNPALMAKLPLPFKQLGMSVHHEMDELAVAAESGKPAAELQQMLVSALSKCVACHAAWQIKSGS' A
#
# COMPACT_ATOMS: atom_id res chain seq x y z
N MET A 1 11.40 -0.86 -7.86
CA MET A 1 10.46 -1.98 -8.13
C MET A 1 10.80 -3.16 -7.22
N GLY A 2 10.52 -3.04 -5.92
CA GLY A 2 10.74 -4.09 -4.92
C GLY A 2 9.45 -4.81 -4.52
N ALA A 3 8.54 -5.02 -5.46
CA ALA A 3 7.21 -5.52 -5.14
C ALA A 3 7.16 -7.06 -5.14
N ALA A 4 6.73 -7.61 -4.00
CA ALA A 4 6.23 -8.97 -3.80
C ALA A 4 7.17 -10.19 -3.96
N ALA A 5 8.48 -10.01 -4.20
CA ALA A 5 9.41 -11.13 -4.38
C ALA A 5 9.49 -12.09 -3.17
N ASP A 6 9.28 -11.58 -1.96
CA ASP A 6 9.35 -12.36 -0.71
C ASP A 6 8.00 -12.91 -0.23
N VAL A 7 6.93 -12.79 -1.01
CA VAL A 7 5.60 -13.26 -0.57
C VAL A 7 5.44 -14.75 -0.92
N ASN A 8 5.11 -15.56 0.08
CA ASN A 8 4.84 -16.98 -0.10
C ASN A 8 3.79 -17.22 -1.21
N PRO A 9 4.10 -17.96 -2.29
CA PRO A 9 3.18 -18.17 -3.41
C PRO A 9 1.86 -18.84 -3.01
N ALA A 10 1.91 -19.76 -2.03
CA ALA A 10 0.72 -20.45 -1.53
C ALA A 10 -0.20 -19.49 -0.74
N LEU A 11 0.37 -18.46 -0.08
CA LEU A 11 -0.42 -17.39 0.52
C LEU A 11 -1.07 -16.52 -0.56
N MET A 12 -0.31 -16.09 -1.57
CA MET A 12 -0.82 -15.25 -2.67
C MET A 12 -2.00 -15.88 -3.42
N ALA A 13 -1.98 -17.20 -3.57
CA ALA A 13 -3.08 -17.95 -4.17
C ALA A 13 -4.39 -17.86 -3.35
N LYS A 14 -4.30 -17.70 -2.03
CA LYS A 14 -5.46 -17.65 -1.12
C LYS A 14 -6.00 -16.24 -0.88
N LEU A 15 -5.22 -15.20 -1.18
CA LEU A 15 -5.64 -13.83 -0.93
C LEU A 15 -6.73 -13.38 -1.91
N PRO A 16 -7.79 -12.68 -1.43
CA PRO A 16 -8.82 -12.10 -2.29
C PRO A 16 -8.22 -11.17 -3.35
N LEU A 17 -8.80 -11.13 -4.54
CA LEU A 17 -8.34 -10.23 -5.61
C LEU A 17 -8.36 -8.75 -5.18
N PRO A 18 -9.42 -8.22 -4.53
CA PRO A 18 -9.43 -6.83 -4.06
C PRO A 18 -8.34 -6.53 -3.04
N PHE A 19 -7.99 -7.50 -2.18
CA PHE A 19 -6.88 -7.36 -1.23
C PHE A 19 -5.55 -7.16 -1.96
N LYS A 20 -5.28 -7.99 -2.97
CA LYS A 20 -4.06 -7.90 -3.78
C LYS A 20 -3.98 -6.59 -4.55
N GLN A 21 -5.09 -6.18 -5.17
CA GLN A 21 -5.16 -4.91 -5.91
C GLN A 21 -4.88 -3.71 -4.99
N LEU A 22 -5.51 -3.68 -3.81
CA LEU A 22 -5.29 -2.61 -2.85
C LEU A 22 -3.85 -2.60 -2.33
N GLY A 23 -3.31 -3.77 -1.96
CA GLY A 23 -1.92 -3.91 -1.52
C GLY A 23 -0.92 -3.44 -2.58
N MET A 24 -1.10 -3.85 -3.84
CA MET A 24 -0.25 -3.40 -4.94
C MET A 24 -0.35 -1.90 -5.19
N SER A 25 -1.55 -1.32 -5.08
CA SER A 25 -1.70 0.14 -5.23
C SER A 25 -0.92 0.93 -4.18
N VAL A 26 -0.85 0.43 -2.93
CA VAL A 26 -0.03 1.05 -1.88
C VAL A 26 1.46 0.97 -2.23
N HIS A 27 1.95 -0.17 -2.73
CA HIS A 27 3.34 -0.28 -3.17
C HIS A 27 3.67 0.74 -4.27
N HIS A 28 2.82 0.86 -5.28
CA HIS A 28 3.03 1.82 -6.38
C HIS A 28 3.03 3.27 -5.90
N GLU A 29 2.07 3.67 -5.08
CA GLU A 29 1.98 5.04 -4.60
C GLU A 29 3.13 5.42 -3.65
N MET A 30 3.64 4.47 -2.86
CA MET A 30 4.81 4.70 -2.03
C MET A 30 6.09 4.82 -2.88
N ASP A 31 6.24 4.01 -3.94
CA ASP A 31 7.33 4.17 -4.91
C ASP A 31 7.24 5.55 -5.60
N GLU A 32 6.05 5.98 -6.02
CA GLU A 32 5.82 7.30 -6.61
C GLU A 32 6.11 8.45 -5.64
N LEU A 33 5.71 8.32 -4.37
CA LEU A 33 6.00 9.29 -3.32
C LEU A 33 7.52 9.41 -3.09
N ALA A 34 8.24 8.30 -3.07
CA ALA A 34 9.69 8.31 -2.93
C ALA A 34 10.36 9.05 -4.10
N VAL A 35 9.98 8.72 -5.34
CA VAL A 35 10.49 9.41 -6.55
C VAL A 35 10.17 10.91 -6.49
N ALA A 36 8.95 11.29 -6.09
CA ALA A 36 8.55 12.69 -5.96
C ALA A 36 9.39 13.44 -4.90
N ALA A 37 9.66 12.81 -3.76
CA ALA A 37 10.48 13.39 -2.71
C ALA A 37 11.93 13.59 -3.17
N GLU A 38 12.52 12.58 -3.82
CA GLU A 38 13.88 12.65 -4.39
C GLU A 38 13.99 13.71 -5.50
N SER A 39 12.91 13.93 -6.24
CA SER A 39 12.82 14.95 -7.30
C SER A 39 12.62 16.37 -6.76
N GLY A 40 12.53 16.56 -5.44
CA GLY A 40 12.39 17.89 -4.82
C GLY A 40 11.00 18.50 -4.98
N LYS A 41 9.94 17.69 -5.10
CA LYS A 41 8.57 18.21 -5.20
C LYS A 41 8.17 19.01 -3.93
N PRO A 42 7.26 19.98 -4.04
CA PRO A 42 6.82 20.78 -2.90
C PRO A 42 6.24 19.94 -1.78
N ALA A 43 6.53 20.31 -0.52
CA ALA A 43 6.07 19.57 0.65
C ALA A 43 4.55 19.40 0.72
N ALA A 44 3.78 20.37 0.22
CA ALA A 44 2.32 20.28 0.17
C ALA A 44 1.84 19.18 -0.78
N GLU A 45 2.51 18.99 -1.92
CA GLU A 45 2.20 17.93 -2.88
C GLU A 45 2.56 16.56 -2.29
N LEU A 46 3.74 16.43 -1.67
CA LEU A 46 4.16 15.21 -0.98
C LEU A 46 3.19 14.80 0.14
N GLN A 47 2.66 15.79 0.89
CA GLN A 47 1.64 15.54 1.92
C GLN A 47 0.34 15.01 1.32
N GLN A 48 -0.13 15.55 0.19
CA GLN A 48 -1.33 15.05 -0.48
C GLN A 48 -1.15 13.61 -0.98
N MET A 49 0.01 13.32 -1.58
CA MET A 49 0.36 11.97 -2.01
C MET A 49 0.36 10.99 -0.82
N LEU A 50 0.99 11.38 0.30
CA LEU A 50 1.02 10.58 1.52
C LEU A 50 -0.40 10.33 2.08
N VAL A 51 -1.25 11.36 2.14
CA VAL A 51 -2.64 11.21 2.61
C VAL A 51 -3.42 10.24 1.73
N SER A 52 -3.26 10.32 0.41
CA SER A 52 -3.88 9.39 -0.55
C SER A 52 -3.43 7.93 -0.33
N ALA A 53 -2.16 7.71 -0.04
CA ALA A 53 -1.65 6.38 0.25
C ALA A 53 -2.16 5.86 1.60
N LEU A 54 -2.17 6.70 2.64
CA LEU A 54 -2.64 6.32 3.98
C LEU A 54 -4.14 6.02 4.04
N SER A 55 -4.97 6.64 3.19
CA SER A 55 -6.40 6.31 3.12
C SER A 55 -6.64 4.86 2.74
N LYS A 56 -5.70 4.24 2.00
CA LYS A 56 -5.76 2.81 1.65
C LYS A 56 -5.40 1.91 2.82
N CYS A 57 -4.53 2.35 3.73
CA CYS A 57 -4.28 1.64 4.99
C CYS A 57 -5.57 1.51 5.80
N VAL A 58 -6.32 2.62 5.92
CA VAL A 58 -7.62 2.64 6.61
C VAL A 58 -8.63 1.73 5.92
N ALA A 59 -8.76 1.83 4.60
CA ALA A 59 -9.68 0.99 3.84
C ALA A 59 -9.34 -0.51 3.93
N CYS A 60 -8.05 -0.84 3.84
CA CYS A 60 -7.57 -2.22 3.95
C CYS A 60 -7.91 -2.79 5.33
N HIS A 61 -7.57 -2.08 6.41
CA HIS A 61 -7.82 -2.55 7.78
C HIS A 61 -9.31 -2.58 8.16
N ALA A 62 -10.14 -1.74 7.53
CA ALA A 62 -11.59 -1.82 7.69
C ALA A 62 -12.17 -3.11 7.08
N ALA A 63 -11.67 -3.52 5.90
CA ALA A 63 -12.14 -4.70 5.18
C ALA A 63 -11.46 -6.01 5.65
N TRP A 64 -10.16 -5.96 5.93
CA TRP A 64 -9.32 -7.10 6.30
C TRP A 64 -8.44 -6.73 7.49
N GLN A 65 -8.82 -7.21 8.67
CA GLN A 65 -8.01 -7.12 9.88
C GLN A 65 -8.04 -8.47 10.59
N ILE A 66 -6.88 -8.88 11.11
CA ILE A 66 -6.80 -10.00 12.03
C ILE A 66 -7.16 -9.44 13.40
N LYS A 67 -8.29 -9.90 13.96
CA LYS A 67 -8.65 -9.56 15.33
C LYS A 67 -7.87 -10.48 16.27
N SER A 68 -7.19 -9.91 17.25
CA SER A 68 -6.72 -10.69 18.40
C SER A 68 -7.94 -11.26 19.10
N GLY A 69 -8.01 -12.59 19.22
CA GLY A 69 -9.09 -13.25 19.94
C GLY A 69 -9.11 -12.79 21.39
N SER A 70 -10.24 -12.28 21.83
CA SER A 70 -10.62 -12.09 23.23
C SER A 70 -11.11 -13.41 23.81
#